data_AF-A0A943YA11-F1
#
_entry.id   AF-A0A943YA11-F1
#
_cell.length_a   1.000
_cell.length_b   1.000
_cell.length_c   1.000
_cell.angle_alpha   90.00
_cell.angle_beta   90.00
_cell.angle_gamma   90.00
#
_symmetry.space_group_name_H-M   'P 1'
#
loop_
_entity.id
_entity.type
_entity.pdbx_description
1 polymer ?
#
loop_
_entity_poly.entity_id
_entity_poly.type
_entity_poly.pdbx_seq_one_letter_code
_entity_poly.pdbx_strand_id
1 'polypeptide(L)'
;MRYAEPIAYRIGFKPPEFPRLTPLEFYRYLEASDERRRLQDYRVAYFISWLMSPQLKKPIEPHEIADPLWITEEDKVKNAKKEMEYLKKVFNLEGGA
;
A
#
# COMPACT_ATOMS: atom_id res chain seq x y z
N MET A 1 31.67 3.20 -3.64
CA MET A 1 30.72 3.49 -4.74
C MET A 1 30.16 2.25 -5.44
N ARG A 2 30.91 1.14 -5.60
CA ARG A 2 30.42 -0.11 -6.26
C ARG A 2 29.06 -0.65 -5.78
N TYR A 3 28.71 -0.51 -4.51
CA TYR A 3 27.42 -0.98 -3.98
C TYR A 3 26.23 -0.08 -4.36
N ALA A 4 26.46 1.18 -4.71
CA ALA A 4 25.41 2.15 -5.01
C ALA A 4 24.98 2.10 -6.49
N GLU A 5 25.84 1.66 -7.39
CA GLU A 5 25.55 1.64 -8.84
C GLU A 5 24.38 0.70 -9.21
N PRO A 6 24.30 -0.55 -8.69
CA PRO A 6 23.16 -1.43 -8.97
C PRO A 6 21.85 -0.87 -8.42
N ILE A 7 21.92 -0.17 -7.29
CA ILE A 7 20.77 0.46 -6.65
C ILE A 7 20.28 1.64 -7.50
N ALA A 8 21.19 2.50 -7.97
CA ALA A 8 20.86 3.62 -8.84
C ALA A 8 20.07 3.17 -10.08
N TYR A 9 20.58 2.17 -10.80
CA TYR A 9 19.89 1.63 -11.98
C TYR A 9 18.54 1.00 -11.66
N ARG A 10 18.42 0.26 -10.56
CA ARG A 10 17.15 -0.36 -10.13
C ARG A 10 16.07 0.69 -9.87
N ILE A 11 16.47 1.83 -9.36
CA ILE A 11 15.61 2.97 -9.03
C ILE A 11 15.42 3.88 -10.28
N GLY A 12 16.13 3.63 -11.38
CA GLY A 12 15.98 4.38 -12.63
C GLY A 12 16.84 5.63 -12.75
N PHE A 13 17.85 5.77 -11.88
CA PHE A 13 18.89 6.80 -11.99
C PHE A 13 20.16 6.24 -12.63
N LYS A 14 20.93 7.11 -13.28
CA LYS A 14 22.32 6.76 -13.61
C LYS A 14 23.17 6.80 -12.32
N PRO A 15 24.22 5.97 -12.21
CA PRO A 15 25.13 5.96 -11.05
C PRO A 15 25.67 7.33 -10.61
N PRO A 16 26.03 8.28 -11.51
CA PRO A 16 26.47 9.61 -11.08
C PRO A 16 25.34 10.55 -10.65
N GLU A 17 24.08 10.29 -11.01
CA GLU A 17 22.93 11.12 -10.65
C GLU A 17 22.47 10.82 -9.22
N PHE A 18 22.51 9.55 -8.83
CA PHE A 18 22.06 9.10 -7.52
C PHE A 18 22.75 9.79 -6.32
N PRO A 19 24.09 9.89 -6.22
CA PRO A 19 24.75 10.56 -5.11
C PRO A 19 24.63 12.10 -5.17
N ARG A 20 24.12 12.66 -6.28
CA ARG A 20 23.90 14.10 -6.45
C ARG A 20 22.51 14.55 -6.01
N LEU A 21 21.59 13.62 -5.75
CA LEU A 21 20.27 13.93 -5.24
C LEU A 21 20.37 14.65 -3.90
N THR A 22 19.69 15.77 -3.78
CA THR A 22 19.44 16.38 -2.48
C THR A 22 18.48 15.49 -1.67
N PRO A 23 18.51 15.54 -0.32
CA PRO A 23 17.57 14.79 0.49
C PRO A 23 16.11 15.02 0.09
N LEU A 24 15.74 16.27 -0.23
CA LEU A 24 14.38 16.62 -0.65
C LEU A 24 13.99 15.94 -1.97
N GLU A 25 14.87 15.94 -2.97
CA GLU A 25 14.60 15.27 -4.25
C GLU A 25 14.48 13.76 -4.07
N PHE A 26 15.30 13.18 -3.18
CA PHE A 26 15.21 11.76 -2.85
C PHE A 26 13.86 11.39 -2.21
N TYR A 27 13.37 12.20 -1.26
CA TYR A 27 12.04 11.97 -0.65
C TYR A 27 10.91 12.08 -1.68
N ARG A 28 10.92 13.13 -2.53
CA ARG A 28 9.94 13.28 -3.61
C ARG A 28 9.96 12.10 -4.58
N TYR A 29 11.15 11.58 -4.87
CA TYR A 29 11.29 10.39 -5.69
C TYR A 29 10.65 9.16 -5.04
N LEU A 30 10.84 8.96 -3.72
CA LEU A 30 10.23 7.85 -2.99
C LEU A 30 8.71 7.92 -3.03
N GLU A 31 8.13 9.10 -2.76
CA GLU A 31 6.69 9.34 -2.85
C GLU A 31 6.14 9.00 -4.25
N ALA A 32 6.82 9.48 -5.31
CA ALA A 32 6.45 9.16 -6.68
C ALA A 32 6.66 7.68 -7.04
N SER A 33 7.60 6.98 -6.39
CA SER A 33 7.80 5.55 -6.55
C SER A 33 6.66 4.74 -5.93
N ASP A 34 6.20 5.15 -4.75
CA ASP A 34 5.07 4.50 -4.08
C ASP A 34 3.77 4.73 -4.87
N GLU A 35 3.54 5.93 -5.39
CA GLU A 35 2.39 6.21 -6.27
C GLU A 35 2.42 5.36 -7.54
N ARG A 36 3.59 5.22 -8.18
CA ARG A 36 3.74 4.35 -9.36
C ARG A 36 3.42 2.90 -9.05
N ARG A 37 3.87 2.39 -7.91
CA ARG A 37 3.57 1.02 -7.49
C ARG A 37 2.08 0.87 -7.21
N ARG A 38 1.45 1.85 -6.54
CA ARG A 38 0.01 1.86 -6.29
C ARG A 38 -0.79 1.80 -7.60
N LEU A 39 -0.45 2.63 -8.59
CA LEU A 39 -1.09 2.62 -9.91
C LEU A 39 -0.90 1.28 -10.65
N GLN A 40 0.26 0.64 -10.49
CA GLN A 40 0.50 -0.68 -11.04
C GLN A 40 -0.39 -1.74 -10.38
N ASP A 41 -0.55 -1.69 -9.06
CA ASP A 41 -1.41 -2.63 -8.33
C ASP A 41 -2.88 -2.44 -8.72
N TYR A 42 -3.38 -1.21 -8.89
CA TYR A 42 -4.74 -0.99 -9.41
C TYR A 42 -4.93 -1.54 -10.82
N ARG A 43 -3.91 -1.43 -11.68
CA ARG A 43 -3.96 -1.98 -13.03
C ARG A 43 -4.06 -3.51 -13.00
N VAL A 44 -3.30 -4.15 -12.12
CA VAL A 44 -3.35 -5.61 -11.93
C VAL A 44 -4.69 -6.02 -11.33
N ALA A 45 -5.15 -5.31 -10.30
CA ALA A 45 -6.45 -5.52 -9.67
C ALA A 45 -7.61 -5.40 -10.67
N TYR A 46 -7.54 -4.50 -11.64
CA TYR A 46 -8.51 -4.44 -12.73
C TYR A 46 -8.61 -5.78 -13.47
N PHE A 47 -7.51 -6.35 -13.93
CA PHE A 47 -7.56 -7.64 -14.64
C PHE A 47 -8.01 -8.79 -13.74
N ILE A 48 -7.60 -8.78 -12.46
CA ILE A 48 -8.04 -9.79 -11.49
C ILE A 48 -9.55 -9.69 -11.25
N SER A 49 -10.09 -8.47 -11.14
CA SER A 49 -11.51 -8.26 -10.89
C SER A 49 -12.35 -8.85 -12.02
N TRP A 50 -11.90 -8.68 -13.28
CA TRP A 50 -12.52 -9.29 -14.44
C TRP A 50 -12.43 -10.82 -14.45
N LEU A 51 -11.29 -11.37 -14.04
CA LEU A 51 -11.07 -12.82 -13.98
C LEU A 51 -11.94 -13.48 -12.89
N MET A 52 -12.09 -12.82 -11.74
CA MET A 52 -12.80 -13.38 -10.58
C MET A 52 -14.30 -13.13 -10.59
N SER A 53 -14.76 -12.04 -11.20
CA SER A 53 -16.18 -11.66 -11.18
C SER A 53 -17.16 -12.76 -11.63
N PRO A 54 -16.85 -13.58 -12.66
CA PRO A 54 -17.73 -14.70 -13.05
C PRO A 54 -17.79 -15.84 -12.03
N GLN A 55 -16.79 -15.96 -11.16
CA GLN A 55 -16.68 -17.03 -10.16
C GLN A 55 -17.35 -16.68 -8.83
N LEU A 56 -17.70 -15.40 -8.65
CA LEU A 56 -18.25 -14.87 -7.41
C LEU A 56 -19.76 -14.64 -7.56
N LYS A 57 -20.48 -14.75 -6.43
CA LYS A 57 -21.93 -14.43 -6.40
C LYS A 57 -22.22 -12.95 -6.66
N LYS A 58 -21.25 -12.10 -6.33
CA LYS A 58 -21.27 -10.66 -6.58
C LYS A 58 -19.96 -10.29 -7.30
N PRO A 59 -20.01 -9.48 -8.37
CA PRO A 59 -18.80 -8.96 -8.99
C PRO A 59 -17.94 -8.23 -7.96
N ILE A 60 -16.63 -8.38 -8.07
CA ILE A 60 -15.65 -7.69 -7.22
C ILE A 60 -15.13 -6.48 -7.97
N GLU A 61 -14.97 -5.36 -7.28
CA GLU A 61 -14.39 -4.15 -7.85
C GLU A 61 -12.86 -4.10 -7.64
N PRO A 62 -12.11 -3.43 -8.53
CA PRO A 62 -10.65 -3.37 -8.42
C PRO A 62 -10.15 -2.75 -7.10
N HIS A 63 -10.87 -1.78 -6.55
CA HIS A 63 -10.49 -1.12 -5.30
C HIS A 63 -10.60 -2.08 -4.10
N GLU A 64 -11.57 -3.00 -4.11
CA GLU A 64 -11.71 -4.04 -3.07
C GLU A 64 -10.51 -5.00 -3.04
N ILE A 65 -9.76 -5.11 -4.14
CA ILE A 65 -8.55 -5.94 -4.25
C ILE A 65 -7.29 -5.11 -3.92
N ALA A 66 -7.19 -3.88 -4.44
CA ALA A 66 -5.99 -3.06 -4.34
C ALA A 66 -5.87 -2.31 -3.00
N ASP A 67 -6.96 -1.75 -2.48
CA ASP A 67 -6.94 -0.91 -1.27
C ASP A 67 -6.37 -1.63 -0.04
N PRO A 68 -6.67 -2.93 0.21
CA PRO A 68 -6.08 -3.67 1.32
C PRO A 68 -4.55 -3.83 1.26
N LEU A 69 -3.93 -3.64 0.10
CA LEU A 69 -2.46 -3.67 -0.04
C LEU A 69 -1.81 -2.36 0.42
N TRP A 70 -2.57 -1.26 0.45
CA TRP A 70 -2.11 0.10 0.68
C TRP A 70 -2.65 0.69 1.98
N ILE A 71 -2.74 -0.11 3.03
CA ILE A 71 -3.23 0.32 4.35
C ILE A 71 -2.24 1.32 4.96
N THR A 72 -2.71 2.54 5.22
CA THR A 72 -1.91 3.55 5.91
C THR A 72 -1.78 3.24 7.41
N GLU A 73 -0.78 3.79 8.08
CA GLU A 73 -0.67 3.67 9.55
C GLU A 73 -1.90 4.24 10.27
N GLU A 74 -2.50 5.30 9.73
CA GLU A 74 -3.75 5.87 10.24
C GLU A 74 -4.92 4.89 10.12
N ASP A 75 -5.00 4.16 8.99
CA ASP A 75 -5.99 3.11 8.79
C ASP A 75 -5.76 1.93 9.75
N LYS A 76 -4.51 1.58 10.05
CA LYS A 76 -4.20 0.55 11.07
C LYS A 76 -4.70 0.97 12.45
N VAL A 77 -4.43 2.20 12.87
CA VAL A 77 -4.91 2.75 14.15
C VAL A 77 -6.44 2.79 14.20
N LYS A 78 -7.08 3.22 13.11
CA LYS A 78 -8.54 3.27 13.00
C LYS A 78 -9.16 1.88 13.04
N ASN A 79 -8.56 0.90 12.37
CA ASN A 79 -9.02 -0.48 12.38
C ASN A 79 -8.84 -1.12 13.76
N ALA A 80 -7.71 -0.88 14.43
CA ALA A 80 -7.47 -1.35 15.79
C ALA A 80 -8.50 -0.81 16.80
N LYS A 81 -8.91 0.46 16.66
CA LYS A 81 -9.99 1.04 17.49
C LYS A 81 -11.34 0.36 17.25
N LYS A 82 -11.73 0.17 15.98
CA LYS A 82 -12.96 -0.53 15.61
C LYS A 82 -12.96 -1.97 16.11
N GLU A 83 -11.83 -2.65 16.03
CA GLU A 83 -11.65 -4.01 16.52
C GLU A 83 -11.77 -4.06 18.05
N MET A 84 -11.17 -3.11 18.77
CA MET A 84 -11.32 -2.99 20.21
C MET A 84 -12.78 -2.74 20.63
N GLU A 85 -13.52 -1.89 19.91
CA GLU A 85 -14.95 -1.66 20.14
C GLU A 85 -15.78 -2.92 19.89
N TYR A 86 -15.51 -3.63 18.79
CA TYR A 86 -16.15 -4.91 18.50
C TYR A 86 -15.89 -5.94 19.60
N LEU A 87 -14.65 -6.08 20.05
CA LEU A 87 -14.27 -7.00 21.13
C LEU A 87 -14.96 -6.63 22.45
N LYS A 88 -15.03 -5.35 22.81
CA LYS A 88 -15.76 -4.91 24.02
C LYS A 88 -17.23 -5.32 23.97
N LYS A 89 -17.88 -5.17 22.80
CA LYS A 89 -19.26 -5.57 22.58
C LYS A 89 -19.47 -7.09 22.63
N VAL A 90 -18.58 -7.86 22.00
CA VAL A 90 -18.66 -9.33 21.95
C VAL A 90 -18.41 -9.96 23.32
N PHE A 91 -17.41 -9.45 24.06
CA PHE A 91 -17.05 -9.96 25.38
C PHE A 91 -17.83 -9.28 26.52
N ASN A 92 -18.82 -8.44 26.21
CA ASN A 92 -19.68 -7.74 27.17
C ASN A 92 -18.90 -6.93 28.23
N LEU A 93 -17.73 -6.40 27.84
CA LEU A 93 -16.80 -5.67 28.72
C LEU A 93 -17.19 -4.18 28.91
N GLU A 94 -18.33 -3.75 28.39
CA GLU A 94 -18.84 -2.38 28.54
C GLU A 94 -19.39 -2.10 29.94
N GLY A 95 -19.68 -3.14 30.73
CA GLY A 95 -20.02 -3.05 32.14
C GLY A 95 -18.91 -3.63 33.01
N GLY A 96 -17.97 -2.79 33.45
CA GLY A 96 -17.03 -3.18 34.50
C GLY A 96 -17.78 -3.47 35.80
N ALA A 97 -17.53 -4.65 36.37
CA ALA A 97 -17.63 -4.90 37.80
C ALA A 97 -16.33 -4.45 38.48
#